data_AF-A0A9Q1A7E8-F1
#
_entry.id   AF-A0A9Q1A7E8-F1
#
_cell.length_a   1.000
_cell.length_b   1.000
_cell.length_c   1.000
_cell.angle_alpha   90.00
_cell.angle_beta   90.00
_cell.angle_gamma   90.00
#
_symmetry.space_group_name_H-M   'P 1'
#
loop_
_entity.id
_entity.type
_entity.pdbx_description
1 polymer ?
#
loop_
_entity_poly.entity_id
_entity_poly.type
_entity_poly.pdbx_seq_one_letter_code
_entity_poly.pdbx_strand_id
1 'polypeptide(L)'
;MVQRLTYRKRHSYATKSNQHRVVKTPGGKLIYQTTKKRASGPKCPVTGKRIQGIPHLRPAEYKRSRLSRNRRTVNRAYGGVLSGSAVRENYQSLLGGGAKDCEEGFEDPEVKGKTSLKELNERWMKWSFPT
;
A
#
# COMPACT_ATOMS: atom_id res chain seq x y z
N MET A 1 0.15 42.89 17.48
CA MET A 1 1.14 42.50 16.44
C MET A 1 1.56 41.05 16.69
N VAL A 2 1.67 40.19 15.68
CA VAL A 2 2.07 38.77 15.84
C VAL A 2 3.59 38.66 15.99
N GLN A 3 4.07 37.76 16.86
CA GLN A 3 5.50 37.53 17.06
C GLN A 3 6.17 36.97 15.78
N ARG A 4 7.11 37.72 15.20
CA ARG A 4 7.93 37.30 14.04
C ARG A 4 9.10 36.43 14.49
N LEU A 5 9.56 35.54 13.61
CA LEU A 5 10.59 34.53 13.92
C LEU A 5 11.74 34.58 12.92
N THR A 6 12.95 34.33 13.42
CA THR A 6 14.18 34.24 12.64
C THR A 6 14.74 32.82 12.65
N TYR A 7 15.43 32.43 11.58
CA TYR A 7 16.11 31.13 11.53
C TYR A 7 17.21 31.04 12.58
N ARG A 8 17.29 29.90 13.27
CA ARG A 8 18.30 29.65 14.32
C ARG A 8 19.58 29.01 13.80
N LYS A 9 19.52 28.40 12.62
CA LYS A 9 20.67 27.75 11.98
C LYS A 9 21.43 28.78 11.13
N ARG A 10 22.73 28.56 10.93
CA ARG A 10 23.58 29.40 10.07
C ARG A 10 22.99 29.65 8.67
N HIS A 11 22.30 28.67 8.09
CA HIS A 11 21.74 28.82 6.75
C HIS A 11 20.44 29.65 6.76
N SER A 12 20.44 30.75 6.02
CA SER A 12 19.33 31.70 5.92
C SER A 12 18.29 31.35 4.85
N TYR A 13 18.59 30.41 3.95
CA TYR A 13 17.73 30.10 2.80
C TYR A 13 16.61 29.09 3.13
N ALA A 14 15.46 29.28 2.46
CA ALA A 14 14.28 28.41 2.54
C ALA A 14 14.44 27.13 1.70
N THR A 15 15.32 26.24 2.15
CA THR A 15 15.60 24.97 1.47
C THR A 15 14.79 23.81 2.06
N LYS A 16 14.61 22.74 1.28
CA LYS A 16 13.91 21.51 1.73
C LYS A 16 14.54 20.87 2.98
N SER A 17 15.82 21.10 3.26
CA SER A 17 16.52 20.60 4.46
C SER A 17 16.36 21.51 5.67
N ASN A 18 16.03 22.79 5.46
CA ASN A 18 15.85 23.80 6.51
C ASN A 18 14.36 24.02 6.83
N GLN A 19 13.58 22.93 6.80
CA GLN A 19 12.18 22.95 7.21
C GLN A 19 12.10 23.09 8.73
N HIS A 20 11.12 23.86 9.20
CA HIS A 20 10.98 24.23 10.59
C HIS A 20 9.52 24.13 11.03
N ARG A 21 9.30 23.79 12.30
CA ARG A 21 8.01 23.85 12.98
C ARG A 21 8.04 24.98 13.99
N VAL A 22 7.00 25.81 14.01
CA VAL A 22 6.80 26.80 15.06
C VAL A 22 6.30 26.09 16.31
N VAL A 23 7.03 26.22 17.42
CA VAL A 23 6.70 25.61 18.70
C VAL A 23 6.65 26.68 19.77
N LYS A 24 5.63 26.64 20.63
CA LYS A 24 5.55 27.46 21.86
C LYS A 24 6.45 26.82 22.90
N THR A 25 7.40 27.59 23.42
CA THR A 25 8.21 27.14 24.56
C THR A 25 7.45 27.32 25.88
N PRO A 26 7.86 26.63 26.96
CA PRO A 26 7.28 26.85 28.28
C PRO A 26 7.32 28.32 28.74
N GLY A 27 8.32 29.08 28.31
CA GLY A 27 8.42 30.53 28.57
C GLY A 27 7.53 31.40 27.68
N GLY A 28 6.53 30.84 27.00
CA GLY A 28 5.54 31.56 26.21
C GLY A 28 6.03 32.12 24.87
N LYS A 29 7.30 31.88 24.49
CA LYS A 29 7.89 32.41 23.25
C LYS A 29 7.67 31.44 22.09
N LEU A 30 7.28 31.96 20.93
CA LEU A 30 7.30 31.17 19.69
C LEU A 30 8.75 31.03 19.19
N ILE A 31 9.15 29.80 18.82
CA ILE A 31 10.49 29.50 18.32
C ILE A 31 10.43 28.49 17.17
N TYR A 32 11.31 28.65 16.17
CA TYR A 32 11.53 27.62 15.16
C TYR A 32 12.34 26.44 15.70
N GLN A 33 11.79 25.25 15.56
CA GLN A 33 12.52 23.98 15.73
C GLN A 33 12.75 23.33 14.37
N THR A 34 13.99 22.91 14.12
CA THR A 34 14.36 22.25 12.86
C THR A 34 13.72 20.88 12.78
N THR A 35 12.94 20.66 11.71
CA THR A 35 12.35 19.36 11.40
C THR A 35 13.19 18.66 10.33
N LYS A 36 13.47 17.37 10.52
CA LYS A 36 14.08 16.54 9.47
C LYS A 36 13.06 16.34 8.34
N LYS A 37 13.52 16.22 7.09
CA LYS A 37 12.61 15.87 5.97
C LYS A 37 11.89 14.55 6.26
N ARG A 38 10.66 14.44 5.80
CA ARG A 38 9.89 13.19 5.87
C ARG A 38 10.58 12.12 5.00
N ALA A 39 10.68 10.91 5.52
CA ALA A 39 11.26 9.78 4.80
C ALA A 39 10.18 9.03 4.03
N SER A 40 10.50 8.58 2.82
CA SER A 40 9.79 7.47 2.20
C SER A 40 10.24 6.17 2.86
N GLY A 41 9.30 5.29 3.18
CA GLY A 41 9.63 3.96 3.70
C GLY A 41 9.98 2.97 2.58
N PRO A 42 10.38 1.75 2.94
CA PRO A 42 10.68 0.71 1.98
C PRO A 42 9.44 0.30 1.19
N LYS A 43 9.61 0.21 -0.13
CA LYS A 43 8.57 -0.19 -1.08
C LYS A 43 8.95 -1.51 -1.72
N CYS A 44 7.95 -2.30 -2.08
CA CYS A 44 8.13 -3.48 -2.90
C CYS A 44 8.45 -3.06 -4.34
N PRO A 45 9.47 -3.65 -5.00
CA PRO A 45 9.79 -3.33 -6.39
C PRO A 45 8.72 -3.80 -7.37
N VAL A 46 8.05 -4.93 -7.10
CA VAL A 46 7.02 -5.51 -7.99
C VAL A 46 5.70 -4.75 -7.88
N THR A 47 5.15 -4.65 -6.66
CA THR A 47 3.83 -4.07 -6.45
C THR A 47 3.86 -2.54 -6.27
N GLY A 48 5.03 -1.93 -6.01
CA GLY A 48 5.17 -0.52 -5.63
C GLY A 48 4.58 -0.15 -4.26
N LYS A 49 3.83 -1.07 -3.62
CA LYS A 49 3.20 -0.90 -2.31
C LYS A 49 4.26 -0.84 -1.21
N ARG A 50 3.94 -0.09 -0.14
CA ARG A 50 4.77 -0.03 1.08
C ARG A 50 4.81 -1.40 1.77
N ILE A 51 5.96 -1.74 2.33
CA ILE A 51 6.10 -2.96 3.12
C ILE A 51 5.50 -2.73 4.51
N GLN A 52 4.48 -3.52 4.85
CA GLN A 52 3.83 -3.46 6.15
C GLN A 52 4.75 -4.02 7.25
N GLY A 53 4.65 -3.45 8.46
CA GLY A 53 5.44 -3.88 9.62
C GLY A 53 6.81 -3.20 9.76
N ILE A 54 7.24 -2.41 8.78
CA ILE A 54 8.53 -1.70 8.84
C ILE A 54 8.30 -0.19 8.96
N PRO A 55 8.93 0.51 9.94
CA PRO A 55 8.68 1.92 10.20
C PRO A 55 9.29 2.85 9.15
N HIS A 56 8.61 3.95 8.82
CA HIS A 56 9.06 4.90 7.81
C HIS A 56 10.07 5.91 8.38
N LEU A 57 11.33 5.52 8.45
CA LEU A 57 12.41 6.32 9.04
C LEU A 57 13.47 6.72 8.02
N ARG A 58 14.32 7.69 8.36
CA ARG A 58 15.47 8.04 7.52
C ARG A 58 16.55 6.96 7.59
N PRO A 59 17.39 6.78 6.56
CA PRO A 59 18.47 5.79 6.59
C PRO A 59 19.40 5.91 7.81
N ALA A 60 19.64 7.13 8.30
CA ALA A 60 20.45 7.36 9.50
C ALA A 60 19.80 6.81 10.79
N GLU A 61 18.49 6.67 10.84
CA GLU A 61 17.73 6.13 11.97
C GLU A 61 17.57 4.61 11.90
N TYR A 62 17.71 4.02 10.71
CA TYR A 62 17.73 2.57 10.49
C TYR A 62 19.03 1.88 10.96
N LYS A 63 20.02 2.64 11.40
CA LYS A 63 21.29 2.11 11.90
C LYS A 63 21.04 1.17 13.09
N ARG A 64 21.86 0.11 13.18
CA ARG A 64 21.76 -0.95 14.22
C ARG A 64 21.83 -0.40 15.65
N SER A 65 22.49 0.74 15.86
CA SER A 65 22.60 1.38 17.18
C SER A 65 21.32 2.05 17.67
N ARG A 66 20.38 2.41 16.77
CA ARG A 66 19.13 3.09 17.15
C ARG A 66 17.91 2.19 17.08
N LEU A 67 17.94 1.19 16.20
CA LEU A 67 16.80 0.31 15.97
C LEU A 67 17.22 -1.15 15.98
N SER A 68 16.51 -1.95 16.79
CA SER A 68 16.73 -3.39 16.90
C SER A 68 16.41 -4.11 15.57
N ARG A 69 16.84 -5.38 15.43
CA ARG A 69 16.62 -6.14 14.19
C ARG A 69 15.13 -6.37 13.91
N ASN A 70 14.35 -6.75 14.93
CA ASN A 70 12.93 -7.07 14.80
C ASN A 70 12.13 -5.91 14.16
N ARG A 71 12.41 -4.66 14.53
CA ARG A 71 11.73 -3.50 13.94
C ARG A 71 12.16 -3.15 12.50
N ARG A 72 13.22 -3.77 11.98
CA ARG A 72 13.76 -3.50 10.63
C ARG A 72 13.36 -4.56 9.60
N THR A 73 12.98 -5.74 10.05
CA THR A 73 12.70 -6.90 9.21
C THR A 73 11.33 -7.48 9.54
N VAL A 74 10.77 -8.27 8.62
CA VAL A 74 9.58 -9.08 8.90
C VAL A 74 9.99 -10.55 8.82
N ASN A 75 9.52 -11.38 9.76
CA ASN A 75 9.86 -12.80 9.83
C ASN A 75 9.10 -13.61 8.77
N ARG A 76 9.50 -13.49 7.51
CA ARG A 76 9.06 -14.30 6.36
C ARG A 76 10.13 -14.28 5.26
N ALA A 77 9.98 -15.13 4.25
CA ALA A 77 10.83 -15.06 3.06
C ALA A 77 10.74 -13.68 2.38
N TYR A 78 11.89 -13.16 1.95
CA TYR A 78 12.05 -11.81 1.36
C TYR A 78 11.49 -10.67 2.23
N GLY A 79 11.46 -10.86 3.55
CA GLY A 79 11.00 -9.86 4.52
C GLY A 79 11.78 -8.55 4.42
N GLY A 80 11.08 -7.47 4.10
CA GLY A 80 11.69 -6.13 3.94
C GLY A 80 12.09 -5.76 2.51
N VAL A 81 11.92 -6.66 1.55
CA VAL A 81 12.10 -6.40 0.12
C VAL A 81 10.78 -6.54 -0.62
N LEU A 82 10.08 -7.65 -0.43
CA LEU A 82 8.83 -7.95 -1.13
C LEU A 82 7.59 -7.72 -0.24
N SER A 83 6.46 -7.39 -0.87
CA SER A 83 5.15 -7.35 -0.22
C SER A 83 4.66 -8.77 0.07
N GLY A 84 3.71 -8.94 1.01
CA GLY A 84 3.16 -10.27 1.31
C GLY A 84 2.48 -10.93 0.10
N SER A 85 1.79 -10.15 -0.73
CA SER A 85 1.15 -10.64 -1.95
C SER A 85 2.16 -11.10 -3.00
N ALA A 86 3.20 -10.31 -3.25
CA ALA A 86 4.24 -10.67 -4.22
C ALA A 86 5.02 -11.92 -3.79
N VAL A 87 5.21 -12.13 -2.49
CA VAL A 87 5.82 -13.37 -1.99
C VAL A 87 4.92 -14.58 -2.30
N ARG A 88 3.59 -14.46 -2.10
CA ARG A 88 2.64 -15.53 -2.42
C ARG A 88 2.60 -15.84 -3.92
N GLU A 89 2.56 -14.83 -4.76
CA GLU A 89 2.62 -14.96 -6.23
C GLU A 89 3.91 -15.67 -6.66
N ASN A 90 5.05 -15.31 -6.07
CA ASN A 90 6.34 -15.97 -6.36
C ASN A 90 6.37 -17.44 -5.92
N TYR A 91 5.79 -17.78 -4.76
CA TYR A 91 5.67 -19.19 -4.37
C TYR A 91 4.76 -19.97 -5.32
N GLN A 92 3.68 -19.34 -5.80
CA GLN A 92 2.76 -19.98 -6.72
C GLN A 92 3.35 -20.18 -8.12
N SER A 93 4.21 -19.27 -8.61
CA SER A 93 4.92 -19.46 -9.88
C SER A 93 5.99 -20.56 -9.81
N LEU A 94 6.65 -20.71 -8.65
CA LEU A 94 7.62 -21.78 -8.41
C LEU A 94 6.96 -23.16 -8.33
N LEU A 95 5.74 -23.24 -7.76
CA LEU A 95 4.97 -24.48 -7.64
C LEU A 95 4.07 -24.76 -8.86
N GLY A 96 3.78 -23.73 -9.66
CA GLY A 96 2.97 -23.80 -10.90
C GLY A 96 3.66 -24.47 -12.08
N GLY A 97 4.88 -24.96 -11.91
CA GLY A 97 5.46 -25.95 -12.82
C GLY A 97 4.76 -27.32 -12.79
N GLY A 98 3.84 -27.56 -11.84
CA GLY A 98 3.07 -28.80 -11.72
C GLY A 98 1.54 -28.66 -11.80
N ALA A 99 1.01 -27.50 -12.18
CA ALA A 99 -0.45 -27.24 -12.19
C ALA A 99 -0.98 -26.83 -13.58
N LYS A 100 -0.27 -27.14 -14.66
CA LYS A 100 -0.80 -27.00 -16.02
C LYS A 100 -1.74 -28.16 -16.43
N ASP A 101 -1.86 -29.19 -15.61
CA ASP A 101 -2.63 -30.40 -15.96
C ASP A 101 -4.02 -30.49 -15.30
N CYS A 102 -4.50 -29.45 -14.61
CA CYS A 102 -5.80 -29.51 -13.90
C CYS A 102 -6.74 -28.32 -14.17
N GLU A 103 -6.62 -27.66 -15.34
CA GLU A 103 -7.69 -26.79 -15.86
C GLU A 103 -8.61 -27.63 -16.77
N GLU A 104 -9.23 -28.66 -16.21
CA GLU A 104 -10.50 -29.17 -16.73
C GLU A 104 -11.64 -28.65 -15.85
N GLY A 105 -12.19 -27.51 -16.30
CA GLY A 105 -13.61 -27.17 -16.21
C GLY A 105 -14.26 -27.16 -14.83
N PHE A 106 -14.20 -26.03 -14.13
CA PHE A 106 -15.30 -25.62 -13.25
C PHE A 106 -16.16 -24.60 -13.99
N GLU A 107 -17.10 -25.07 -14.81
CA GLU A 107 -18.19 -24.24 -15.31
C GLU A 107 -19.23 -24.07 -14.18
N ASP A 108 -19.45 -22.84 -13.74
CA ASP A 108 -20.56 -22.49 -12.83
C ASP A 108 -21.92 -22.83 -13.49
N PRO A 109 -22.75 -23.73 -12.92
CA PRO A 109 -24.00 -24.15 -13.56
C PRO A 109 -25.18 -23.14 -13.48
N GLU A 110 -24.98 -21.90 -13.01
CA GLU A 110 -26.11 -21.01 -12.69
C GLU A 110 -26.59 -20.07 -13.82
N VAL A 111 -25.93 -20.04 -14.99
CA VAL A 111 -26.30 -19.08 -16.06
C VAL A 111 -27.29 -19.66 -17.10
N LYS A 112 -27.44 -20.98 -17.21
CA LYS A 112 -28.36 -21.61 -18.19
C LYS A 112 -29.85 -21.54 -17.83
N GLY A 113 -30.20 -21.19 -16.59
CA GLY A 113 -31.59 -21.21 -16.11
C GLY A 113 -32.42 -19.95 -16.40
N LYS A 114 -31.81 -18.84 -16.81
CA LYS A 114 -32.49 -17.54 -16.89
C LYS A 114 -32.90 -17.10 -18.30
N THR A 115 -32.40 -17.78 -19.33
CA THR A 115 -32.79 -17.55 -20.74
C THR A 115 -34.09 -18.26 -21.12
N SER A 116 -34.49 -19.33 -20.44
CA SER A 116 -35.65 -20.15 -20.83
C SER A 116 -37.01 -19.56 -20.46
N LEU A 117 -37.10 -18.76 -19.39
CA LEU A 117 -38.39 -18.20 -18.92
C LEU A 117 -38.91 -17.05 -19.79
N LYS A 118 -38.02 -16.28 -20.43
CA LYS A 118 -38.41 -15.27 -21.43
C LYS A 118 -38.87 -15.93 -22.74
N GLU A 119 -38.15 -16.94 -23.21
CA GLU A 119 -38.52 -17.68 -24.44
C GLU A 119 -39.83 -18.47 -24.27
N LEU A 120 -40.11 -19.03 -23.09
CA LEU A 120 -41.38 -19.71 -22.81
C LEU A 120 -42.56 -18.74 -22.77
N ASN A 121 -42.39 -17.53 -22.23
CA ASN A 121 -43.47 -16.53 -22.18
C ASN A 121 -43.78 -15.95 -23.57
N GLU A 122 -42.75 -15.69 -24.39
CA GLU A 122 -42.92 -15.23 -25.78
C GLU A 122 -43.59 -16.31 -26.66
N ARG A 123 -43.29 -17.59 -26.42
CA ARG A 123 -43.89 -18.71 -27.14
C ARG A 123 -45.33 -18.99 -26.73
N TRP A 124 -45.70 -18.73 -25.47
CA TRP A 124 -47.07 -18.84 -24.96
C TRP A 124 -47.98 -17.69 -25.46
N MET A 125 -47.44 -16.46 -25.54
CA MET A 125 -48.16 -15.31 -26.10
C MET A 125 -48.44 -15.47 -27.60
N LYS A 126 -47.56 -16.13 -28.36
CA LYS A 126 -47.79 -16.45 -29.80
C LYS A 126 -48.87 -17.52 -30.03
N TRP A 127 -49.20 -18.35 -29.04
CA TRP A 127 -50.20 -19.41 -29.14
C TRP A 127 -51.60 -19.01 -28.64
N SER A 128 -51.72 -17.87 -27.93
CA SER A 128 -52.96 -17.51 -27.21
C SER A 128 -53.89 -16.54 -27.95
N PHE A 129 -53.54 -16.07 -29.14
CA PHE A 129 -54.41 -15.20 -29.95
C PHE A 129 -54.36 -15.57 -31.44
N PRO A 130 -55.30 -16.40 -31.92
CA PRO A 130 -55.58 -16.54 -33.34
C PRO A 130 -56.59 -15.47 -33.78
N THR A 131 -56.16 -14.53 -34.61
CA THR A 131 -57.01 -13.82 -35.57
C THR A 131 -56.38 -13.94 -36.94
#